data_AF-A0ABD2DH14-F1
#
_entry.id   AF-A0ABD2DH14-F1
#
_cell.length_a   1.000
_cell.length_b   1.000
_cell.length_c   1.000
_cell.angle_alpha   90.00
_cell.angle_beta   90.00
_cell.angle_gamma   90.00
#
_symmetry.space_group_name_H-M   'P 1'
#
loop_
_entity.id
_entity.type
_entity.pdbx_description
1 polymer ?
#
loop_
_entity_poly.entity_id
_entity_poly.type
_entity_poly.pdbx_seq_one_letter_code
_entity_poly.pdbx_strand_id
1 'polypeptide(L)'
;YLLSMAVAYFSRAGLFCWQYRRIHFFIALYLANDMEEDNQAPKQAIFSFLYGKSRFQRPLFHKLRYQFIRSMRWRTRVSREECEEIQAYDPDLWVWGRDRALIP
;
A
#
# COMPACT_ATOMS: atom_id res chain seq x y z
N TYR A 1 -7.65 -5.29 -5.11
CA TYR A 1 -7.04 -4.09 -5.71
C TYR A 1 -5.97 -3.39 -4.85
N LEU A 2 -6.09 -3.24 -3.53
CA LEU A 2 -5.09 -2.49 -2.74
C LEU A 2 -3.62 -2.93 -2.92
N LEU A 3 -3.38 -4.23 -3.13
CA LEU A 3 -2.03 -4.74 -3.36
C LEU A 3 -1.48 -4.31 -4.73
N SER A 4 -2.32 -4.26 -5.76
CA SER A 4 -1.98 -3.68 -7.07
C SER A 4 -1.68 -2.18 -6.96
N MET A 5 -2.47 -1.44 -6.16
CA MET A 5 -2.19 -0.02 -5.89
C MET A 5 -0.81 0.17 -5.23
N ALA A 6 -0.43 -0.72 -4.30
CA ALA A 6 0.90 -0.68 -3.70
C ALA A 6 2.03 -0.87 -4.73
N VAL A 7 1.84 -1.77 -5.71
CA VAL A 7 2.78 -1.95 -6.83
C VAL A 7 2.83 -0.71 -7.72
N ALA A 8 1.68 -0.11 -8.06
CA ALA A 8 1.61 1.14 -8.81
C ALA A 8 2.40 2.27 -8.09
N TYR A 9 2.26 2.36 -6.77
CA TYR A 9 3.01 3.34 -5.97
C TYR A 9 4.51 3.11 -5.98
N PHE A 10 4.96 1.85 -5.94
CA PHE A 10 6.39 1.55 -6.08
C PHE A 10 6.94 1.94 -7.45
N SER A 11 6.19 1.68 -8.52
CA SER A 11 6.55 2.12 -9.86
C SER A 11 6.68 3.66 -9.92
N ARG A 12 5.71 4.38 -9.37
CA ARG A 12 5.69 5.86 -9.36
C ARG A 12 6.75 6.48 -8.47
N ALA A 13 7.10 5.84 -7.35
CA ALA A 13 8.12 6.34 -6.44
C ALA A 13 9.53 6.22 -7.03
N GLY A 14 9.73 5.32 -8.00
CA GLY A 14 10.96 5.22 -8.79
C GLY A 14 12.20 4.87 -7.98
N LEU A 15 12.03 4.31 -6.78
CA LEU A 15 13.16 3.83 -5.96
C LEU A 15 13.70 2.53 -6.54
N PHE A 16 15.00 2.32 -6.38
CA PHE A 16 15.62 1.05 -6.76
C PHE A 16 15.15 -0.10 -5.86
N CYS A 17 15.15 -1.32 -6.39
CA CYS A 17 14.63 -2.50 -5.69
C CYS A 17 15.26 -2.71 -4.30
N TRP A 18 16.57 -2.46 -4.15
CA TRP A 18 17.29 -2.59 -2.88
C TRP A 18 16.97 -1.49 -1.85
N GLN A 19 16.39 -0.36 -2.28
CA GLN A 19 15.94 0.69 -1.38
C GLN A 19 14.60 0.34 -0.73
N TYR A 20 13.85 -0.60 -1.31
CA TYR A 20 12.61 -1.08 -0.71
C TYR A 20 12.88 -1.96 0.51
N ARG A 21 12.23 -1.58 1.61
CA ARG A 21 12.23 -2.29 2.88
C ARG A 21 10.79 -2.62 3.22
N ARG A 22 10.58 -3.59 4.11
CA ARG A 22 9.25 -4.01 4.56
C ARG A 22 8.33 -2.84 4.96
N ILE A 23 8.89 -1.79 5.56
CA ILE A 23 8.14 -0.59 5.94
C ILE A 23 7.52 0.15 4.73
N HIS A 24 8.19 0.18 3.58
CA HIS A 24 7.68 0.83 2.37
C HIS A 24 6.43 0.14 1.84
N PHE A 25 6.37 -1.19 1.93
CA PHE A 25 5.15 -1.95 1.62
C PHE A 25 3.99 -1.54 2.50
N PHE A 26 4.19 -1.45 3.82
CA PHE A 26 3.12 -1.02 4.71
C PHE A 26 2.73 0.44 4.53
N ILE A 27 3.66 1.32 4.16
CA ILE A 27 3.34 2.71 3.80
C ILE A 27 2.48 2.76 2.54
N ALA A 28 2.86 2.04 1.49
CA ALA A 28 2.11 1.97 0.24
C ALA A 28 0.71 1.36 0.45
N LEU A 29 0.63 0.28 1.24
CA LEU A 29 -0.63 -0.37 1.58
C LEU A 29 -1.52 0.53 2.46
N TYR A 30 -0.94 1.26 3.42
CA TYR A 30 -1.67 2.24 4.22
C TYR A 30 -2.24 3.34 3.33
N LEU A 31 -1.45 3.86 2.40
CA LEU A 31 -1.91 4.87 1.45
C LEU A 31 -3.02 4.34 0.55
N ALA A 32 -2.92 3.11 0.05
CA ALA A 32 -3.97 2.49 -0.75
C ALA A 32 -5.28 2.38 0.04
N ASN A 33 -5.22 1.94 1.31
CA ASN A 33 -6.38 1.95 2.19
C ASN A 33 -6.93 3.37 2.42
N ASP A 34 -6.06 4.38 2.54
CA ASP A 34 -6.50 5.77 2.77
C ASP A 34 -7.23 6.36 1.55
N MET A 35 -6.89 5.90 0.34
CA MET A 35 -7.54 6.34 -0.89
C MET A 35 -8.88 5.63 -1.13
N GLU A 36 -8.97 4.33 -0.79
CA GLU A 36 -10.08 3.47 -1.24
C GLU A 36 -11.01 2.98 -0.11
N GLU A 37 -10.61 3.08 1.15
CA GLU A 37 -11.42 2.64 2.30
C GLU A 37 -11.79 3.80 3.22
N ASP A 38 -13.09 4.02 3.40
CA ASP A 38 -13.60 4.93 4.43
C ASP A 38 -13.35 4.38 5.84
N ASN A 39 -13.35 3.04 5.97
CA ASN A 39 -13.13 2.35 7.24
C ASN A 39 -11.67 2.48 7.70
N GLN A 40 -11.49 2.99 8.93
CA GLN A 40 -10.17 3.17 9.54
C GLN A 40 -9.62 1.89 10.19
N ALA A 41 -10.44 0.86 10.43
CA ALA A 41 -10.04 -0.33 11.15
C ALA A 41 -8.87 -1.11 10.49
N PRO A 42 -8.86 -1.36 9.16
CA PRO A 42 -7.73 -2.02 8.49
C PRO A 42 -6.41 -1.24 8.65
N LYS A 43 -6.47 0.10 8.65
CA LYS A 43 -5.32 0.97 8.85
C LYS A 43 -4.72 0.84 10.25
N GLN A 44 -5.57 0.62 11.28
CA GLN A 44 -5.07 0.39 12.63
C GLN A 44 -4.38 -0.96 12.77
N ALA A 45 -4.87 -1.99 12.08
CA ALA A 45 -4.21 -3.30 12.05
C ALA A 45 -2.79 -3.24 11.49
N ILE A 46 -2.52 -2.36 10.51
CA ILE A 46 -1.17 -2.12 9.97
C ILE A 46 -0.21 -1.65 11.07
N PHE A 47 -0.64 -0.72 11.93
CA PHE A 47 0.20 -0.25 13.04
C PHE A 47 0.46 -1.35 14.06
N SER A 48 -0.56 -2.15 14.39
CA SER A 48 -0.40 -3.29 15.29
C SER A 48 0.59 -4.32 14.74
N PHE A 49 0.57 -4.57 13.43
CA PHE A 49 1.50 -5.48 12.77
C PHE A 49 2.94 -4.96 12.78
N LEU A 50 3.14 -3.66 12.54
CA LEU A 50 4.47 -3.06 12.46
C LEU A 50 5.14 -2.81 13.82
N TYR A 51 4.36 -2.37 14.80
CA TYR A 51 4.88 -1.81 16.06
C TYR A 51 4.28 -2.47 17.31
N GLY A 52 3.46 -3.51 17.15
CA GLY A 52 2.73 -4.15 18.25
C GLY A 52 1.77 -3.17 18.93
N LYS A 53 1.78 -3.16 20.27
CA LYS A 53 0.93 -2.24 21.06
C LYS A 53 1.50 -0.83 21.18
N SER A 54 2.74 -0.60 20.73
CA SER A 54 3.42 0.69 20.86
C SER A 54 2.89 1.72 19.86
N ARG A 55 2.63 2.95 20.34
CA ARG A 55 2.18 4.07 19.49
C ARG A 55 3.29 5.06 19.16
N PHE A 56 4.48 4.93 19.77
CA PHE A 56 5.57 5.90 19.66
C PHE A 56 6.12 6.06 18.23
N GLN A 57 6.00 5.03 17.39
CA GLN A 57 6.50 5.04 16.02
C GLN A 57 5.53 5.65 15.00
N ARG A 58 4.28 5.96 15.40
CA ARG A 58 3.25 6.50 14.49
C ARG A 58 3.66 7.84 13.86
N PRO A 59 4.24 8.82 14.59
CA PRO A 59 4.69 10.07 13.97
C PRO A 59 5.76 9.83 12.89
N LEU A 60 6.71 8.93 13.15
CA LEU A 60 7.73 8.57 12.17
C LEU A 60 7.12 7.90 10.93
N PHE A 61 6.15 7.01 11.12
CA PHE A 61 5.42 6.38 10.02
C PHE A 61 4.76 7.43 9.12
N HIS A 62 4.05 8.40 9.70
CA HIS A 62 3.40 9.46 8.91
C HIS A 62 4.40 10.38 8.21
N LYS A 63 5.57 10.65 8.81
CA LYS A 63 6.66 11.38 8.16
C LYS A 63 7.18 10.61 6.94
N LEU A 64 7.41 9.30 7.06
CA LEU A 64 7.84 8.45 5.95
C LEU A 64 6.77 8.36 4.86
N ARG A 65 5.49 8.25 5.23
CA ARG A 65 4.36 8.28 4.29
C ARG A 65 4.35 9.56 3.47
N TYR A 66 4.52 10.71 4.12
CA TYR A 66 4.59 12.00 3.43
C TYR A 66 5.76 12.05 2.42
N GLN A 67 6.96 11.58 2.83
CA GLN A 67 8.12 11.51 1.94
C GLN A 67 7.88 10.59 0.73
N PHE A 68 7.21 9.45 0.95
CA PHE A 68 6.85 8.49 -0.09
C PHE A 68 5.82 9.06 -1.08
N ILE A 69 4.79 9.76 -0.60
CA ILE A 69 3.83 10.45 -1.49
C ILE A 69 4.54 11.51 -2.33
N ARG A 70 5.47 12.25 -1.71
CA ARG A 70 6.25 13.26 -2.40
C ARG A 70 7.15 12.67 -3.49
N SER A 71 7.75 11.50 -3.29
CA SER A 71 8.55 10.84 -4.34
C SER A 71 7.72 10.43 -5.55
N MET A 72 6.42 10.17 -5.37
CA MET A 72 5.49 9.90 -6.47
C MET A 72 5.00 11.17 -7.19
N ARG A 73 5.54 12.36 -6.84
CA ARG A 73 5.04 13.67 -7.30
C ARG A 73 3.53 13.83 -7.05
N TRP A 74 3.07 13.36 -5.88
CA TRP A 74 1.67 13.45 -5.45
C TRP A 74 0.67 12.65 -6.29
N ARG A 75 1.13 11.78 -7.20
CA ARG A 75 0.28 10.92 -8.03
C ARG A 75 -0.20 9.70 -7.23
N THR A 76 -1.20 9.89 -6.36
CA THR A 76 -1.74 8.85 -5.47
C THR A 76 -2.99 8.15 -6.01
N ARG A 77 -3.69 8.74 -6.98
CA ARG A 77 -4.85 8.10 -7.62
C ARG A 77 -4.40 6.94 -8.49
N VAL A 78 -5.00 5.78 -8.32
CA VAL A 78 -4.76 4.58 -9.16
C VAL A 78 -6.11 4.24 -9.77
N SER A 79 -6.18 4.06 -11.08
CA SER A 79 -7.45 3.66 -11.70
C SER A 79 -7.67 2.16 -11.54
N ARG A 80 -8.90 1.72 -11.82
CA ARG A 80 -9.22 0.29 -11.81
C ARG A 80 -8.45 -0.43 -12.91
N GLU A 81 -8.40 0.17 -14.10
CA GLU A 81 -7.72 -0.34 -15.29
C GLU A 81 -6.23 -0.53 -15.01
N GLU A 82 -5.57 0.45 -14.38
CA GLU A 82 -4.16 0.34 -13.98
C GLU A 82 -3.94 -0.82 -13.00
N CYS A 83 -4.87 -1.07 -12.08
CA CYS A 83 -4.76 -2.22 -11.19
C CYS A 83 -4.93 -3.56 -11.93
N GLU A 84 -5.83 -3.62 -12.92
CA GLU A 84 -6.07 -4.81 -13.73
C GLU A 84 -4.86 -5.11 -14.64
N GLU A 85 -4.25 -4.08 -15.24
CA GLU A 85 -3.00 -4.19 -16.01
C GLU A 85 -1.85 -4.77 -15.17
N ILE A 86 -1.70 -4.30 -13.92
CA ILE A 86 -0.68 -4.83 -13.00
C ILE A 86 -0.93 -6.30 -12.68
N GLN A 87 -2.19 -6.71 -12.45
CA GLN A 87 -2.52 -8.11 -12.15
C GLN A 87 -2.34 -9.00 -13.38
N ALA A 88 -2.63 -8.49 -14.58
CA ALA A 88 -2.50 -9.22 -15.83
C ALA A 88 -1.04 -9.57 -16.20
N TYR A 89 -0.05 -8.93 -15.57
CA TYR A 89 1.36 -9.28 -15.77
C TYR A 89 1.69 -10.70 -15.31
N ASP A 90 1.10 -11.14 -14.20
CA ASP A 90 1.21 -12.50 -13.68
C ASP A 90 -0.11 -12.87 -12.98
N PRO A 91 -1.13 -13.31 -13.74
CA PRO A 91 -2.48 -13.49 -13.22
C PRO A 91 -2.59 -14.69 -12.26
N ASP A 92 -1.67 -15.65 -12.34
CA ASP A 92 -1.68 -16.88 -11.53
C ASP A 92 -1.09 -16.65 -10.13
N LEU A 93 -0.54 -15.46 -9.86
CA LEU A 93 0.00 -15.11 -8.55
C LEU A 93 -1.11 -15.15 -7.48
N TRP A 94 -0.94 -16.00 -6.46
CA TRP A 94 -1.94 -16.28 -5.42
C TRP A 94 -2.57 -15.04 -4.76
N VAL A 95 -1.81 -13.94 -4.73
CA VAL A 95 -2.22 -12.68 -4.12
C VAL A 95 -3.37 -12.00 -4.86
N TRP A 96 -3.54 -12.27 -6.16
CA TRP A 96 -4.65 -11.75 -6.99
C TRP A 96 -5.95 -12.54 -6.81
N GLY A 97 -5.87 -13.81 -6.42
CA GLY A 97 -7.04 -14.62 -6.07
C GLY A 97 -7.75 -14.21 -4.77
N ARG A 98 -7.30 -13.13 -4.11
CA ARG A 98 -7.91 -12.60 -2.89
C ARG A 98 -9.17 -11.82 -3.21
N ASP A 99 -10.32 -12.47 -3.12
CA ASP A 99 -11.62 -11.82 -3.23
C ASP A 99 -12.17 -11.38 -1.87
N ARG A 100 -12.62 -10.13 -1.79
CA ARG A 100 -13.24 -9.55 -0.59
C ARG A 100 -14.67 -10.02 -0.39
N ALA A 101 -15.39 -10.37 -1.45
CA ALA A 101 -16.73 -10.91 -1.35
C ALA A 101 -16.75 -12.29 -0.64
N LEU A 102 -15.59 -12.94 -0.56
CA LEU A 102 -15.40 -14.22 0.11
C LEU A 102 -14.92 -14.09 1.56
N ILE A 103 -14.74 -12.85 2.07
CA ILE A 103 -14.39 -12.59 3.46
C ILE A 103 -15.73 -12.40 4.22
N PRO A 104 -16.07 -13.29 5.17
CA PRO A 104 -17.32 -13.22 5.92
C PRO A 104 -17.45 -11.97 6.80
#